data_AF-A0A2H6ENN4-F1
#
_entry.id   AF-A0A2H6ENN4-F1
#
_cell.length_a   1.000
_cell.length_b   1.000
_cell.length_c   1.000
_cell.angle_alpha   90.00
_cell.angle_beta   90.00
_cell.angle_gamma   90.00
#
_symmetry.space_group_name_H-M   'P 1'
#
loop_
_entity.id
_entity.type
_entity.pdbx_description
1 polymer ?
#
loop_
_entity_poly.entity_id
_entity_poly.type
_entity_poly.pdbx_seq_one_letter_code
_entity_poly.pdbx_strand_id
1 'polypeptide(L)'
;MKKDQKRLKIIFFYLFFYLFFTVFINKSKGKKMAKAKKATKAKAKPAAVKAKEAPAAKTTKAKGPMTKAQIVDHLATKLGTTKKMSATFLNELTQLAYSNAKKDFTIPGLGKVFTTRTKRRNGRNPATGEKMVIPAKSKVKFRVSKALQDAVYPPKK
;
A
#
# COMPACT_ATOMS: atom_id res chain seq x y z
N MET A 1 -18.48 -3.24 -47.80
CA MET A 1 -18.74 -4.66 -47.45
C MET A 1 -17.81 -5.26 -46.39
N LYS A 2 -16.48 -5.07 -46.39
CA LYS A 2 -15.57 -5.73 -45.40
C LYS A 2 -15.57 -5.10 -43.98
N LYS A 3 -16.04 -3.86 -43.82
CA LYS A 3 -16.04 -3.12 -42.53
C LYS A 3 -17.18 -3.56 -41.61
N ASP A 4 -18.32 -3.92 -42.20
CA ASP A 4 -19.52 -4.37 -41.47
C ASP A 4 -19.34 -5.78 -40.89
N GLN A 5 -18.64 -6.66 -41.60
CA GLN A 5 -18.28 -7.99 -41.12
C GLN A 5 -17.36 -7.96 -39.89
N LYS A 6 -16.44 -6.99 -39.78
CA LYS A 6 -15.59 -6.84 -38.57
C LYS A 6 -16.40 -6.31 -37.37
N ARG A 7 -17.31 -5.35 -37.60
CA ARG A 7 -18.19 -4.82 -36.55
C ARG A 7 -19.18 -5.88 -36.06
N LEU A 8 -19.74 -6.68 -36.97
CA LEU A 8 -20.62 -7.80 -36.62
C LEU A 8 -19.89 -8.86 -35.79
N LYS A 9 -18.64 -9.20 -36.13
CA LYS A 9 -17.82 -10.13 -35.33
C LYS A 9 -17.49 -9.59 -33.94
N ILE A 10 -17.25 -8.28 -33.78
CA ILE A 10 -17.02 -7.66 -32.48
C ILE A 10 -18.29 -7.68 -31.63
N ILE A 11 -19.44 -7.35 -32.23
CA ILE A 11 -20.74 -7.39 -31.54
C ILE A 11 -21.09 -8.83 -31.15
N PHE A 12 -20.86 -9.80 -32.04
CA PHE A 12 -21.08 -11.22 -31.75
C PHE A 12 -20.11 -11.74 -30.67
N PHE A 13 -18.86 -11.27 -30.66
CA PHE A 13 -17.88 -11.60 -29.62
C PHE A 13 -18.30 -11.04 -28.26
N TYR A 14 -18.81 -9.80 -28.20
CA TYR A 14 -19.31 -9.21 -26.94
C TYR A 14 -20.61 -9.87 -26.46
N LEU A 15 -21.52 -10.21 -27.37
CA LEU A 15 -22.76 -10.91 -27.02
C LEU A 15 -22.49 -12.34 -26.54
N PHE A 16 -21.55 -13.03 -27.19
CA PHE A 16 -21.10 -14.37 -26.79
C PHE A 16 -20.33 -14.32 -25.46
N PHE A 17 -19.45 -13.34 -25.26
CA PHE A 17 -18.72 -13.16 -24.01
C PHE A 17 -19.65 -12.81 -22.84
N TYR A 18 -20.68 -11.99 -23.07
CA TYR A 18 -21.68 -11.65 -22.06
C TYR A 18 -22.58 -12.85 -21.68
N LEU A 19 -22.98 -13.66 -22.66
CA LEU A 19 -23.72 -14.89 -22.42
C LEU A 19 -22.86 -15.92 -21.64
N PHE A 20 -21.59 -16.06 -22.01
CA PHE A 20 -20.64 -16.94 -21.32
C PHE A 20 -20.35 -16.48 -19.89
N PHE A 21 -20.16 -15.18 -19.68
CA PHE A 21 -19.94 -14.60 -18.34
C PHE A 21 -21.15 -14.81 -17.42
N THR A 22 -22.36 -14.71 -17.95
CA THR A 22 -23.61 -14.92 -17.17
C THR A 22 -23.78 -16.40 -16.78
N VAL A 23 -23.51 -17.34 -17.69
CA VAL A 23 -23.55 -18.79 -17.39
C VAL A 23 -22.45 -19.19 -16.40
N PHE A 24 -21.26 -18.59 -16.50
CA PHE A 24 -20.14 -18.86 -15.58
C PHE A 24 -20.42 -18.36 -14.16
N ILE A 25 -21.04 -17.18 -14.00
CA ILE A 25 -21.48 -16.69 -12.69
C ILE A 25 -22.54 -17.61 -12.08
N ASN A 26 -23.47 -18.13 -12.87
CA ASN A 26 -24.52 -19.02 -12.35
C ASN A 26 -23.96 -20.39 -11.92
N LYS A 27 -23.00 -20.95 -12.67
CA LYS A 27 -22.30 -22.20 -12.32
C LYS A 27 -21.44 -22.08 -11.04
N SER A 28 -20.95 -20.88 -10.74
CA SER A 28 -20.16 -20.59 -9.52
C SER A 28 -21.01 -20.63 -8.24
N LYS A 29 -22.29 -20.24 -8.29
CA LYS A 29 -23.21 -20.33 -7.14
C LYS A 29 -23.55 -21.78 -6.75
N GLY A 30 -23.66 -22.69 -7.73
CA GLY A 30 -23.94 -24.11 -7.49
C GLY A 30 -22.82 -24.85 -6.71
N LYS A 31 -21.55 -24.49 -6.91
CA LYS A 31 -20.42 -25.10 -6.17
C LYS A 31 -20.27 -24.60 -4.73
N LYS A 32 -20.66 -23.36 -4.44
CA LYS A 32 -20.60 -22.82 -3.06
C LYS A 32 -21.65 -23.43 -2.14
N MET A 33 -22.79 -23.89 -2.65
CA MET A 33 -23.84 -24.51 -1.83
C MET A 33 -23.53 -25.95 -1.41
N ALA A 34 -22.79 -26.72 -2.23
CA ALA A 34 -22.41 -28.10 -1.88
C ALA A 34 -21.38 -28.17 -0.74
N LYS A 35 -20.48 -27.19 -0.62
CA LYS A 35 -19.45 -27.14 0.44
C LYS A 35 -19.99 -26.65 1.78
N ALA A 36 -21.16 -25.99 1.80
CA ALA A 36 -21.81 -25.50 3.00
C ALA A 36 -22.65 -26.55 3.76
N LYS A 37 -23.01 -27.68 3.13
CA LYS A 37 -23.86 -28.72 3.75
C LYS A 37 -23.11 -29.82 4.53
N LYS A 38 -21.76 -29.87 4.48
CA LYS A 38 -20.97 -30.96 5.08
C LYS A 38 -20.22 -30.60 6.38
N ALA A 39 -20.38 -29.38 6.91
CA ALA A 39 -19.60 -28.90 8.04
C ALA A 39 -20.40 -28.56 9.32
N THR A 40 -21.65 -29.03 9.45
CA THR A 40 -22.46 -28.78 10.66
C THR A 40 -23.26 -30.01 11.06
N LYS A 41 -22.67 -30.88 11.90
CA LYS A 41 -23.39 -31.70 12.89
C LYS A 41 -22.43 -32.16 13.99
N ALA A 42 -22.89 -32.06 15.25
CA ALA A 42 -22.20 -32.30 16.53
C ALA A 42 -21.26 -31.15 16.97
N LYS A 43 -21.44 -30.46 18.11
CA LYS A 43 -22.11 -30.78 19.38
C LYS A 43 -22.40 -29.45 20.13
N ALA A 44 -23.58 -29.37 20.75
CA ALA A 44 -24.13 -28.26 21.58
C ALA A 44 -23.32 -28.05 22.89
N LYS A 45 -23.42 -27.01 23.75
CA LYS A 45 -24.49 -26.06 24.21
C LYS A 45 -23.79 -25.05 25.22
N PRO A 46 -24.43 -24.05 25.89
CA PRO A 46 -24.91 -22.72 25.43
C PRO A 46 -24.52 -21.51 26.35
N ALA A 47 -25.14 -20.35 26.04
CA ALA A 47 -25.46 -19.15 26.87
C ALA A 47 -24.41 -18.00 26.86
N ALA A 48 -24.65 -16.89 26.14
CA ALA A 48 -25.47 -15.70 26.50
C ALA A 48 -24.80 -14.92 27.67
N VAL A 49 -24.53 -13.61 27.68
CA VAL A 49 -25.23 -12.40 27.21
C VAL A 49 -24.22 -11.22 27.28
N LYS A 50 -24.46 -10.16 26.48
CA LYS A 50 -24.32 -8.70 26.79
C LYS A 50 -23.45 -7.89 25.83
N ALA A 51 -24.16 -7.09 25.03
CA ALA A 51 -23.67 -5.83 24.49
C ALA A 51 -23.21 -4.91 25.64
N LYS A 52 -22.03 -4.30 25.50
CA LYS A 52 -21.66 -3.01 26.09
C LYS A 52 -20.34 -2.50 25.52
N GLU A 53 -20.39 -1.23 25.13
CA GLU A 53 -19.33 -0.23 25.20
C GLU A 53 -18.09 -0.31 24.29
N ALA A 54 -17.89 0.81 23.61
CA ALA A 54 -16.60 1.29 23.15
C ALA A 54 -15.55 1.09 24.24
N PRO A 55 -14.40 0.44 23.96
CA PRO A 55 -13.26 0.59 24.82
C PRO A 55 -12.54 1.88 24.42
N ALA A 56 -12.69 2.84 25.32
CA ALA A 56 -11.91 4.04 25.44
C ALA A 56 -10.44 3.87 25.05
N ALA A 57 -9.92 4.96 24.51
CA ALA A 57 -8.51 5.30 24.36
C ALA A 57 -7.62 4.62 25.42
N LYS A 58 -6.92 3.56 25.02
CA LYS A 58 -5.68 3.16 25.68
C LYS A 58 -4.55 3.95 25.03
N THR A 59 -4.37 5.18 25.49
CA THR A 59 -3.11 5.93 25.36
C THR A 59 -2.05 5.23 26.19
N THR A 60 -1.53 4.11 25.70
CA THR A 60 -0.20 3.65 26.12
C THR A 60 0.80 4.43 25.27
N LYS A 61 1.40 5.46 25.88
CA LYS A 61 2.56 6.15 25.30
C LYS A 61 3.63 5.10 25.03
N ALA A 62 3.77 4.69 23.76
CA ALA A 62 4.80 3.75 23.36
C ALA A 62 6.16 4.44 23.47
N LYS A 63 6.98 3.97 24.41
CA LYS A 63 8.37 4.38 24.64
C LYS A 63 9.25 3.67 23.59
N GLY A 64 9.13 4.06 22.32
CA GLY A 64 9.86 3.46 21.19
C GLY A 64 9.39 4.00 19.84
N PRO A 65 10.17 3.82 18.76
CA PRO A 65 9.77 4.27 17.42
C PRO A 65 8.46 3.57 17.01
N MET A 66 7.51 4.35 16.48
CA MET A 66 6.23 3.81 16.02
C MET A 66 6.44 2.73 14.96
N THR A 67 5.85 1.56 15.18
CA THR A 67 5.90 0.44 14.23
C THR A 67 4.88 0.64 13.11
N LYS A 68 5.08 -0.06 11.98
CA LYS A 68 4.15 0.01 10.83
C LYS A 68 2.70 -0.30 11.23
N ALA A 69 2.50 -1.25 12.14
CA ALA A 69 1.17 -1.62 12.64
C ALA A 69 0.53 -0.47 13.45
N GLN A 70 1.30 0.22 14.28
CA GLN A 70 0.81 1.36 15.06
C GLN A 70 0.44 2.56 14.17
N ILE A 71 1.19 2.80 13.08
CA ILE A 71 0.85 3.83 12.09
C ILE A 71 -0.47 3.49 11.39
N VAL A 72 -0.66 2.22 10.99
CA VAL A 72 -1.92 1.75 10.38
C VAL A 72 -3.09 1.93 11.34
N ASP A 73 -2.91 1.57 12.61
CA ASP A 73 -3.95 1.69 13.63
C ASP A 73 -4.30 3.16 13.90
N HIS A 74 -3.29 4.04 13.95
CA HIS A 74 -3.50 5.48 14.10
C HIS A 74 -4.27 6.08 12.90
N LEU A 75 -3.91 5.70 11.66
CA LEU A 75 -4.62 6.13 10.45
C LEU A 75 -6.05 5.62 10.40
N ALA A 76 -6.27 4.34 10.73
CA ALA A 76 -7.59 3.74 10.78
C ALA A 76 -8.49 4.47 11.80
N THR A 77 -7.96 4.79 12.98
CA THR A 77 -8.70 5.48 14.05
C THR A 77 -9.03 6.92 13.67
N LYS A 78 -8.08 7.66 13.08
CA LYS A 78 -8.28 9.08 12.72
C LYS A 78 -9.15 9.28 11.48
N LEU A 79 -9.03 8.39 10.49
CA LEU A 79 -9.76 8.48 9.22
C LEU A 79 -11.08 7.70 9.26
N GLY A 80 -11.36 6.96 10.34
CA GLY A 80 -12.54 6.08 10.43
C GLY A 80 -12.54 4.95 9.40
N THR A 81 -11.36 4.58 8.86
CA THR A 81 -11.24 3.56 7.81
C THR A 81 -10.88 2.20 8.39
N THR A 82 -11.09 1.13 7.62
CA THR A 82 -10.67 -0.21 8.05
C THR A 82 -9.14 -0.30 8.09
N LYS A 83 -8.60 -1.06 9.04
CA LYS A 83 -7.15 -1.33 9.16
C LYS A 83 -6.55 -1.88 7.85
N LYS A 84 -7.33 -2.69 7.12
CA LYS A 84 -6.94 -3.23 5.81
C LYS A 84 -6.75 -2.11 4.79
N MET A 85 -7.70 -1.18 4.68
CA MET A 85 -7.61 -0.05 3.76
C MET A 85 -6.42 0.86 4.11
N SER A 86 -6.21 1.15 5.39
CA SER A 86 -5.07 1.95 5.86
C SER A 86 -3.71 1.29 5.55
N ALA A 87 -3.61 -0.03 5.67
CA ALA A 87 -2.42 -0.77 5.29
C ALA A 87 -2.17 -0.75 3.77
N THR A 88 -3.23 -0.93 2.96
CA THR A 88 -3.15 -0.84 1.50
C THR A 88 -2.73 0.56 1.06
N PHE A 89 -3.30 1.61 1.65
CA PHE A 89 -2.95 2.99 1.35
C PHE A 89 -1.45 3.27 1.57
N LEU A 90 -0.90 2.85 2.70
CA LEU A 90 0.54 3.01 2.95
C LEU A 90 1.40 2.25 1.94
N ASN A 91 0.99 1.04 1.56
CA ASN A 91 1.72 0.26 0.58
C ASN A 91 1.68 0.92 -0.81
N GLU A 92 0.51 1.39 -1.26
CA GLU A 92 0.37 2.09 -2.54
C GLU A 92 1.18 3.39 -2.55
N LEU A 93 1.17 4.15 -1.46
CA LEU A 93 1.99 5.36 -1.33
C LEU A 93 3.49 5.04 -1.47
N THR A 94 3.96 3.94 -0.90
CA THR A 94 5.36 3.50 -1.08
C THR A 94 5.66 3.06 -2.52
N GLN A 95 4.73 2.38 -3.18
CA GLN A 95 4.91 1.95 -4.57
C GLN A 95 4.92 3.14 -5.54
N LEU A 96 4.07 4.15 -5.30
CA LEU A 96 4.09 5.41 -6.03
C LEU A 96 5.42 6.14 -5.84
N ALA A 97 5.98 6.13 -4.63
CA ALA A 97 7.29 6.72 -4.36
C ALA A 97 8.40 6.00 -5.15
N TYR A 98 8.39 4.66 -5.19
CA TYR A 98 9.39 3.90 -5.96
C TYR A 98 9.30 4.16 -7.46
N SER A 99 8.09 4.22 -8.00
CA SER A 99 7.84 4.45 -9.42
C SER A 99 8.25 5.86 -9.86
N ASN A 100 8.05 6.85 -8.99
CA ASN A 100 8.30 8.26 -9.28
C ASN A 100 9.63 8.79 -8.74
N ALA A 101 10.42 7.99 -8.01
CA ALA A 101 11.71 8.42 -7.43
C ALA A 101 12.72 8.96 -8.46
N LYS A 102 12.58 8.57 -9.74
CA LYS A 102 13.40 9.08 -10.85
C LYS A 102 12.93 10.44 -11.39
N LYS A 103 11.65 10.77 -11.22
CA LYS A 103 10.98 11.98 -11.74
C LYS A 103 10.70 13.00 -10.65
N ASP A 104 11.38 12.89 -9.51
CA ASP A 104 11.19 13.72 -8.33
C ASP A 104 9.78 13.59 -7.71
N PHE A 105 9.66 12.78 -6.66
CA PHE A 105 8.38 12.54 -5.98
C PHE A 105 8.25 13.43 -4.74
N THR A 106 7.21 14.28 -4.71
CA THR A 106 6.94 15.15 -3.56
C THR A 106 5.78 14.58 -2.76
N ILE A 107 6.00 14.34 -1.46
CA ILE A 107 4.96 14.04 -0.49
C ILE A 107 4.63 15.34 0.25
N PRO A 108 3.44 15.92 0.04
CA PRO A 108 3.01 17.12 0.75
C PRO A 108 3.14 16.93 2.26
N GLY A 109 3.63 17.95 2.96
CA GLY A 109 3.86 17.91 4.40
C GLY A 109 5.13 17.17 4.85
N LEU A 110 5.59 16.11 4.17
CA LEU A 110 6.78 15.35 4.57
C LEU A 110 8.06 15.80 3.85
N GLY A 111 8.04 15.90 2.52
CA GLY A 111 9.25 16.24 1.77
C GLY A 111 9.30 15.75 0.32
N LYS A 112 10.47 15.89 -0.29
CA LYS A 112 10.76 15.53 -1.69
C LYS A 112 11.80 14.41 -1.76
N VAL A 113 11.46 13.33 -2.44
CA VAL A 113 12.38 12.27 -2.86
C VAL A 113 12.97 12.67 -4.21
N PHE A 114 14.30 12.78 -4.29
CA PHE A 114 14.98 13.13 -5.54
C PHE A 114 16.23 12.28 -5.74
N THR A 115 16.59 12.05 -7.00
CA THR A 115 17.78 11.25 -7.36
C THR A 115 18.93 12.18 -7.73
N THR A 116 20.07 12.04 -7.06
CA THR A 116 21.30 12.78 -7.36
C THR A 116 22.34 11.85 -7.98
N ARG A 117 22.91 12.24 -9.13
CA ARG A 117 24.05 11.52 -9.73
C ARG A 117 25.35 11.98 -9.06
N THR A 118 26.11 11.02 -8.53
CA THR A 118 27.47 11.27 -8.01
C THR A 118 28.47 10.97 -9.11
N LYS A 119 29.38 11.92 -9.40
CA LYS A 119 30.44 11.75 -10.40
C LYS A 119 31.47 10.73 -9.95
N ARG A 120 32.14 10.09 -10.91
CA ARG A 120 33.30 9.22 -10.68
C ARG A 120 34.41 10.06 -10.04
N ARG A 121 35.04 9.53 -8.99
CA ARG A 121 36.15 10.19 -8.30
C ARG A 121 37.12 9.16 -7.75
N ASN A 122 38.36 9.60 -7.52
CA ASN A 122 39.37 8.77 -6.88
C ASN A 122 39.18 8.84 -5.36
N GLY A 123 39.14 7.69 -4.71
CA GLY A 123 39.11 7.54 -3.25
C GLY A 123 40.29 6.71 -2.77
N ARG A 124 40.43 6.57 -1.45
CA ARG A 124 41.42 5.68 -0.83
C ARG A 124 40.69 4.63 -0.01
N ASN A 125 41.22 3.41 0.03
CA ASN A 125 40.75 2.41 0.98
C ASN A 125 41.14 2.86 2.40
N PRO A 126 40.20 3.07 3.33
CA PRO A 126 40.54 3.45 4.70
C PRO A 126 41.40 2.41 5.43
N ALA A 127 41.38 1.14 5.01
CA ALA A 127 42.18 0.08 5.63
C ALA A 127 43.61 -0.04 5.07
N THR A 128 43.81 0.15 3.75
CA THR A 128 45.10 -0.14 3.08
C THR A 128 45.74 1.08 2.40
N GLY A 129 45.05 2.22 2.35
CA GLY A 129 45.58 3.46 1.77
C GLY A 129 45.69 3.49 0.23
N GLU A 130 45.46 2.35 -0.43
CA GLU A 130 45.51 2.21 -1.88
C GLU A 130 44.47 3.09 -2.58
N LYS A 131 44.85 3.65 -3.72
CA LYS A 131 43.98 4.50 -4.55
C LYS A 131 42.99 3.61 -5.30
N MET A 132 41.69 3.82 -5.08
CA MET A 132 40.62 3.12 -5.78
C MET A 132 39.69 4.10 -6.48
N VAL A 133 39.26 3.77 -7.70
CA VAL A 133 38.29 4.57 -8.44
C VAL A 133 36.88 4.24 -7.94
N ILE A 134 36.18 5.24 -7.40
CA ILE A 134 34.78 5.09 -6.99
C ILE A 134 33.91 5.37 -8.21
N PRO A 135 33.13 4.37 -8.69
CA PRO A 135 32.32 4.54 -9.89
C PRO A 135 31.20 5.57 -9.69
N ALA A 136 30.77 6.16 -10.81
CA ALA A 136 29.62 7.05 -10.80
C ALA A 136 28.36 6.28 -10.40
N LYS A 137 27.64 6.77 -9.39
CA LYS A 137 26.39 6.15 -8.93
C LYS A 137 25.32 7.17 -8.65
N SER A 138 24.09 6.80 -9.00
CA SER A 138 22.88 7.55 -8.62
C SER A 138 22.51 7.19 -7.19
N LYS A 139 22.24 8.21 -6.37
CA LYS A 139 21.78 8.05 -4.99
C LYS A 139 20.43 8.73 -4.85
N VAL A 140 19.50 8.09 -4.13
CA VAL A 140 18.24 8.72 -3.74
C VAL A 140 18.47 9.51 -2.45
N LYS A 141 17.93 10.72 -2.39
CA LYS A 141 17.96 11.58 -1.21
C LYS A 141 16.53 12.00 -0.86
N PHE A 142 16.23 12.08 0.44
CA PHE A 142 14.99 12.64 0.94
C PHE A 142 15.26 14.05 1.47
N ARG A 143 14.61 15.06 0.88
CA ARG A 143 14.64 16.44 1.36
C ARG A 143 13.39 16.68 2.20
N VAL A 144 13.58 17.00 3.47
CA VAL A 144 12.47 17.27 4.40
C VAL A 144 11.80 18.61 4.06
N SER A 145 10.47 18.67 4.17
CA SER A 145 9.71 19.90 3.98
C SER A 145 10.02 20.92 5.09
N LYS A 146 9.88 22.22 4.80
CA LYS A 146 10.00 23.26 5.83
C LYS A 146 8.93 23.08 6.92
N ALA A 147 7.71 22.72 6.54
CA ALA A 147 6.63 22.45 7.48
C ALA A 147 6.99 21.38 8.52
N LEU A 148 7.68 20.30 8.12
CA LEU A 148 8.12 19.27 9.06
C LEU A 148 9.29 19.75 9.93
N GLN A 149 10.23 20.54 9.38
CA GLN A 149 11.31 21.12 10.18
C GLN A 149 10.77 22.08 11.24
N ASP A 150 9.84 22.97 10.87
CA ASP A 150 9.26 23.96 11.79
C ASP A 150 8.39 23.31 12.88
N ALA A 151 7.74 22.18 12.57
CA ALA A 151 6.97 21.41 13.55
C ALA A 151 7.85 20.68 14.58
N VAL A 152 9.08 20.29 14.21
CA VAL A 152 10.01 19.58 15.11
C VAL A 152 10.95 20.54 15.83
N TYR A 153 11.46 21.53 15.12
CA TYR A 153 12.37 22.56 15.61
C TYR A 153 11.78 23.93 15.29
N PRO A 154 10.86 24.44 16.13
CA PRO A 154 10.37 25.80 15.97
C PRO A 154 11.55 26.79 16.06
N PRO A 155 11.63 27.81 15.19
CA PRO A 155 12.66 28.82 15.29
C PRO A 155 12.58 29.48 16.68
N LYS A 156 13.71 29.53 17.40
CA LYS A 156 13.79 30.27 18.66
C LYS A 156 13.41 31.73 18.36
N LYS A 157 12.31 32.18 18.96
CA LYS A 157 11.92 33.59 18.98
C LYS A 157 12.89 34.40 19.81
#